data_AF-A0A972D6F7-F1
#
_entry.id   AF-A0A972D6F7-F1
#
_cell.length_a   1.000
_cell.length_b   1.000
_cell.length_c   1.000
_cell.angle_alpha   90.00
_cell.angle_beta   90.00
_cell.angle_gamma   90.00
#
_symmetry.space_group_name_H-M   'P 1'
#
loop_
_entity.id
_entity.type
_entity.pdbx_description
1 polymer ?
#
loop_
_entity_poly.entity_id
_entity_poly.type
_entity_poly.pdbx_seq_one_letter_code
_entity_poly.pdbx_strand_id
1 'polypeptide(L)'
;MKQILNGIGILFALFFVFMVLLVSVVSAANKPKGNKEQVLPGKGERPRKALIIYQPGLTKITSRRAQELAAGLNAGGYEVTLNHPGKHLTTDLSGYELVIFGSPTYAGQLTKALTNYMAQVCPGLAKATGETPRIVLFATGGLEQTEEFDRLAELLTGLNVVKMVKFSPKGPNAYDLGLELAQE
;
A
#
# COMPACT_ATOMS: atom_id res chain seq x y z
N MET A 1 -50.05 6.23 -9.16
CA MET A 1 -48.91 6.88 -9.87
C MET A 1 -48.11 7.85 -8.99
N LYS A 2 -48.72 8.85 -8.33
CA LYS A 2 -47.99 9.79 -7.44
C LYS A 2 -47.18 9.14 -6.32
N GLN A 3 -47.72 8.13 -5.63
CA GLN A 3 -46.98 7.45 -4.56
C GLN A 3 -45.76 6.65 -5.07
N ILE A 4 -45.86 6.07 -6.27
CA ILE A 4 -44.75 5.37 -6.93
C ILE A 4 -43.68 6.37 -7.34
N LEU A 5 -44.07 7.52 -7.92
CA LEU A 5 -43.15 8.59 -8.30
C LEU A 5 -42.42 9.19 -7.08
N ASN A 6 -43.14 9.41 -5.97
CA ASN A 6 -42.54 9.88 -4.72
C ASN A 6 -41.58 8.83 -4.12
N GLY A 7 -41.94 7.54 -4.18
CA GLY A 7 -41.07 6.44 -3.74
C GLY A 7 -39.78 6.35 -4.54
N ILE A 8 -39.87 6.47 -5.87
CA ILE A 8 -38.70 6.52 -6.76
C ILE A 8 -37.83 7.74 -6.42
N GLY A 9 -38.43 8.91 -6.24
CA GLY A 9 -37.70 10.12 -5.86
C GLY A 9 -36.93 9.98 -4.54
N ILE A 10 -37.54 9.36 -3.52
CA ILE A 10 -36.89 9.08 -2.24
C ILE A 10 -35.73 8.09 -2.41
N LEU A 11 -35.93 7.02 -3.20
CA LEU A 11 -34.88 6.04 -3.47
C LEU A 11 -33.67 6.68 -4.18
N PHE A 12 -33.91 7.55 -5.17
CA PHE A 12 -32.86 8.30 -5.84
C PHE A 12 -32.13 9.25 -4.88
N ALA A 13 -32.86 9.94 -4.01
CA ALA A 13 -32.24 10.82 -3.00
C ALA A 13 -31.35 10.02 -2.03
N LEU A 14 -31.82 8.87 -1.56
CA LEU A 14 -31.03 7.98 -0.69
C LEU A 14 -29.79 7.44 -1.39
N PHE A 15 -29.93 7.01 -2.64
CA PHE A 15 -28.79 6.57 -3.46
C PHE A 15 -27.78 7.70 -3.67
N PHE A 16 -28.24 8.91 -3.96
CA PHE A 16 -27.39 10.08 -4.13
C PHE A 16 -26.62 10.41 -2.85
N VAL A 17 -27.29 10.43 -1.70
CA VAL A 17 -26.64 10.64 -0.39
C VAL A 17 -25.59 9.56 -0.13
N PHE A 18 -25.91 8.30 -0.40
CA PHE A 18 -24.97 7.19 -0.27
C PHE A 18 -23.74 7.37 -1.18
N MET A 19 -23.94 7.79 -2.43
CA MET A 19 -22.84 8.06 -3.36
C MET A 19 -21.91 9.18 -2.85
N VAL A 20 -22.48 10.28 -2.33
CA VAL A 20 -21.69 11.39 -1.75
C VAL A 20 -20.87 10.92 -0.55
N LEU A 21 -21.44 10.05 0.31
CA LEU A 21 -20.72 9.47 1.44
C LEU A 21 -19.54 8.61 0.97
N LEU A 22 -19.74 7.75 -0.04
CA LEU A 22 -18.66 6.93 -0.60
C LEU A 22 -17.52 7.79 -1.18
N VAL A 23 -17.86 8.81 -1.97
CA VAL A 23 -16.86 9.73 -2.54
C VAL A 23 -16.08 10.46 -1.45
N SER A 24 -16.76 10.87 -0.38
CA SER A 24 -16.13 11.56 0.76
C SER A 24 -15.15 10.65 1.50
N VAL A 25 -15.52 9.39 1.73
CA VAL A 25 -14.65 8.37 2.34
C VAL A 25 -13.41 8.12 1.49
N VAL A 26 -13.59 7.90 0.18
CA VAL A 26 -12.49 7.68 -0.77
C VAL A 26 -11.58 8.91 -0.83
N SER A 27 -12.15 10.11 -0.88
CA SER A 27 -11.39 11.36 -0.87
C SER A 27 -10.55 11.51 0.40
N ALA A 28 -11.13 11.24 1.58
CA ALA A 28 -10.42 11.32 2.84
C ALA A 28 -9.27 10.30 2.96
N ALA A 29 -9.45 9.09 2.45
CA ALA A 29 -8.41 8.05 2.39
C ALA A 29 -7.25 8.44 1.45
N ASN A 30 -7.55 9.16 0.37
CA ASN A 30 -6.56 9.60 -0.62
C ASN A 30 -5.80 10.87 -0.24
N LYS A 31 -6.17 11.56 0.84
CA LYS A 31 -5.45 12.76 1.27
C LYS A 31 -3.99 12.41 1.61
N PRO A 32 -3.00 13.12 1.03
CA PRO A 32 -1.61 12.96 1.41
C PRO A 32 -1.43 13.14 2.92
N LYS A 33 -0.63 12.29 3.55
CA LYS A 33 -0.38 12.33 5.00
C LYS A 33 0.91 13.06 5.38
N GLY A 34 1.65 13.55 4.38
CA GLY A 34 2.90 14.28 4.55
C GLY A 34 4.06 13.36 4.89
N ASN A 35 5.22 13.96 5.21
CA ASN A 35 6.38 13.20 5.65
C ASN A 35 6.17 12.69 7.08
N LYS A 36 6.24 11.37 7.24
CA LYS A 36 6.16 10.64 8.52
C LYS A 36 7.23 9.55 8.54
N GLU A 37 8.45 9.93 8.18
CA GLU A 37 9.59 9.05 8.20
C GLU A 37 9.80 8.42 9.58
N GLN A 38 9.98 7.12 9.58
CA GLN A 38 10.40 6.34 10.73
C GLN A 38 11.50 5.39 10.28
N VAL A 39 12.63 5.41 10.96
CA VAL A 39 13.75 4.50 10.68
C VAL A 39 13.88 3.52 11.84
N LEU A 40 13.86 2.22 11.53
CA LEU A 40 14.27 1.15 12.43
C LEU A 40 15.73 0.81 12.10
N PRO A 41 16.68 1.05 13.02
CA PRO A 41 18.10 0.85 12.74
C PRO A 41 18.38 -0.64 12.53
N GLY A 42 19.16 -0.95 11.49
CA GLY A 42 19.62 -2.33 11.24
C GLY A 42 20.69 -2.78 12.24
N LYS A 43 21.05 -4.07 12.18
CA LYS A 43 22.10 -4.65 13.02
C LYS A 43 23.39 -4.82 12.21
N GLY A 44 24.53 -4.52 12.82
CA GLY A 44 25.85 -4.65 12.19
C GLY A 44 26.32 -3.39 11.46
N GLU A 45 27.51 -3.45 10.86
CA GLU A 45 28.17 -2.27 10.25
C GLU A 45 27.55 -1.84 8.92
N ARG A 46 26.93 -2.77 8.18
CA ARG A 46 26.33 -2.53 6.86
C ARG A 46 25.01 -3.31 6.72
N PRO A 47 23.94 -2.87 7.39
CA PRO A 47 22.66 -3.56 7.30
C PRO A 47 22.06 -3.43 5.89
N ARG A 48 21.39 -4.49 5.45
CA ARG A 48 20.55 -4.46 4.23
C ARG A 48 19.43 -3.44 4.42
N LYS A 49 19.07 -2.71 3.37
CA LYS A 49 18.10 -1.61 3.45
C LYS A 49 16.75 -1.99 2.86
N ALA A 50 15.69 -1.77 3.62
CA ALA A 50 14.31 -1.91 3.17
C ALA A 50 13.56 -0.59 3.28
N LEU A 51 12.70 -0.31 2.31
CA LEU A 51 11.80 0.83 2.30
C LEU A 51 10.34 0.36 2.29
N ILE A 52 9.53 0.84 3.22
CA ILE A 52 8.08 0.63 3.24
C ILE A 52 7.38 1.97 3.00
N ILE A 53 6.83 2.14 1.81
CA ILE A 53 5.97 3.27 1.48
C ILE A 53 4.52 2.83 1.60
N TYR A 54 3.80 3.36 2.59
CA TYR A 54 2.40 3.00 2.80
C TYR A 54 1.51 4.21 3.00
N GLN A 55 0.29 4.14 2.47
CA GLN A 55 -0.75 5.13 2.73
C GLN A 55 -1.64 4.67 3.90
N PRO A 56 -1.73 5.42 5.00
CA PRO A 56 -2.72 5.15 6.05
C PRO A 56 -4.17 5.28 5.55
N GLY A 57 -5.03 4.36 5.97
CA GLY A 57 -6.48 4.44 5.77
C GLY A 57 -7.19 5.27 6.83
N LEU A 58 -8.53 5.19 6.83
CA LEU A 58 -9.37 5.78 7.88
C LEU A 58 -9.22 5.06 9.22
N THR A 59 -8.93 3.75 9.19
CA THR A 59 -8.63 2.95 10.36
C THR A 59 -7.11 2.74 10.48
N LYS A 60 -6.66 2.27 11.65
CA LYS A 60 -5.23 2.00 11.90
C LYS A 60 -4.73 0.69 11.30
N ILE A 61 -5.56 -0.08 10.58
CA ILE A 61 -5.23 -1.43 10.12
C ILE A 61 -4.00 -1.39 9.21
N THR A 62 -3.99 -0.56 8.17
CA THR A 62 -2.86 -0.46 7.23
C THR A 62 -1.58 -0.04 7.93
N SER A 63 -1.64 0.97 8.81
CA SER A 63 -0.48 1.42 9.58
C SER A 63 0.07 0.33 10.49
N ARG A 64 -0.82 -0.42 11.16
CA ARG A 64 -0.43 -1.53 12.02
C ARG A 64 0.26 -2.63 11.23
N ARG A 65 -0.27 -3.01 10.06
CA ARG A 65 0.37 -4.01 9.19
C ARG A 65 1.73 -3.56 8.67
N ALA A 66 1.87 -2.29 8.30
CA ALA A 66 3.15 -1.72 7.90
C ALA A 66 4.19 -1.79 9.04
N GLN A 67 3.78 -1.45 10.27
CA GLN A 67 4.64 -1.52 11.46
C GLN A 67 5.03 -2.97 11.81
N GLU A 68 4.09 -3.91 11.74
CA GLU A 68 4.35 -5.33 11.96
C GLU A 68 5.34 -5.89 10.91
N LEU A 69 5.15 -5.58 9.63
CA LEU A 69 6.10 -5.92 8.56
C LEU A 69 7.50 -5.36 8.82
N ALA A 70 7.59 -4.07 9.18
CA ALA A 70 8.86 -3.45 9.48
C ALA A 70 9.56 -4.08 10.68
N ALA A 71 8.81 -4.42 11.73
CA ALA A 71 9.36 -5.10 12.89
C ALA A 71 9.91 -6.49 12.52
N GLY A 72 9.21 -7.26 11.68
CA GLY A 72 9.67 -8.55 11.19
C GLY A 72 10.96 -8.43 10.36
N LEU A 73 11.00 -7.50 9.41
CA LEU A 73 12.19 -7.22 8.59
C LEU A 73 13.39 -6.79 9.46
N ASN A 74 13.16 -5.89 10.41
CA ASN A 74 14.20 -5.40 11.31
C ASN A 74 14.73 -6.50 12.24
N ALA A 75 13.85 -7.38 12.72
CA ALA A 75 14.25 -8.58 13.47
C ALA A 75 15.15 -9.50 12.63
N GLY A 76 14.89 -9.59 11.32
CA GLY A 76 15.72 -10.28 10.32
C GLY A 76 16.98 -9.52 9.87
N GLY A 77 17.29 -8.37 10.48
CA GLY A 77 18.55 -7.65 10.30
C GLY A 77 18.52 -6.46 9.34
N TYR A 78 17.38 -6.15 8.73
CA TYR A 78 17.25 -4.98 7.86
C TYR A 78 17.26 -3.67 8.65
N GLU A 79 17.89 -2.64 8.09
CA GLU A 79 17.51 -1.26 8.36
C GLU A 79 16.23 -0.96 7.58
N VAL A 80 15.17 -0.55 8.28
CA VAL A 80 13.85 -0.36 7.68
C VAL A 80 13.44 1.08 7.78
N THR A 81 13.22 1.72 6.64
CA THR A 81 12.61 3.05 6.57
C THR A 81 11.12 2.89 6.24
N LEU A 82 10.24 3.49 7.04
CA LEU A 82 8.82 3.61 6.72
C LEU A 82 8.49 5.06 6.42
N ASN A 83 7.68 5.30 5.41
CA ASN A 83 7.14 6.64 5.16
C ASN A 83 5.79 6.58 4.41
N HIS A 84 5.16 7.74 4.25
CA HIS A 84 3.92 7.89 3.49
C HIS A 84 4.21 8.42 2.08
N PRO A 85 3.45 8.00 1.06
CA PRO A 85 3.70 8.45 -0.30
C PRO A 85 3.49 9.97 -0.43
N GLY A 86 4.38 10.62 -1.17
CA GLY A 86 4.26 12.05 -1.47
C GLY A 86 5.49 12.61 -2.16
N LYS A 87 5.39 13.88 -2.61
CA LYS A 87 6.45 14.59 -3.35
C LYS A 87 7.75 14.82 -2.57
N HIS A 88 7.75 14.53 -1.27
CA HIS A 88 8.91 14.69 -0.40
C HIS A 88 9.85 13.47 -0.46
N LEU A 89 9.38 12.34 -1.00
CA LEU A 89 10.19 11.13 -1.16
C LEU A 89 11.10 11.23 -2.38
N THR A 90 12.27 10.62 -2.27
CA THR A 90 13.15 10.38 -3.42
C THR A 90 12.47 9.43 -4.42
N THR A 91 12.72 9.64 -5.71
CA THR A 91 12.31 8.71 -6.77
C THR A 91 13.38 7.67 -7.10
N ASP A 92 14.61 7.89 -6.65
CA ASP A 92 15.69 6.91 -6.75
C ASP A 92 15.64 5.96 -5.54
N LEU A 93 15.38 4.69 -5.82
CA LEU A 93 15.23 3.61 -4.84
C LEU A 93 16.32 2.54 -4.99
N SER A 94 17.35 2.79 -5.80
CA SER A 94 18.44 1.84 -6.09
C SER A 94 19.26 1.41 -4.87
N GLY A 95 19.26 2.23 -3.80
CA GLY A 95 19.97 1.93 -2.56
C GLY A 95 19.24 0.96 -1.61
N TYR A 96 18.07 0.46 -2.01
CA TYR A 96 17.28 -0.50 -1.23
C TYR A 96 17.32 -1.89 -1.89
N GLU A 97 17.37 -2.93 -1.08
CA GLU A 97 17.28 -4.33 -1.55
C GLU A 97 15.81 -4.80 -1.59
N LEU A 98 14.95 -4.17 -0.79
CA LEU A 98 13.53 -4.48 -0.69
C LEU A 98 12.71 -3.19 -0.64
N VAL A 99 11.71 -3.07 -1.50
CA VAL A 99 10.74 -1.96 -1.48
C VAL A 99 9.34 -2.54 -1.34
N ILE A 100 8.59 -2.04 -0.35
CA ILE A 100 7.24 -2.48 -0.04
C ILE A 100 6.26 -1.33 -0.25
N PHE A 101 5.25 -1.55 -1.08
CA PHE A 101 4.15 -0.61 -1.33
C PHE A 101 2.87 -1.07 -0.61
N GLY A 102 2.30 -0.21 0.23
CA GLY A 102 1.19 -0.56 1.12
C GLY A 102 -0.01 0.38 1.05
N SER A 103 -1.22 -0.13 0.89
CA SER A 103 -2.42 0.74 0.90
C SER A 103 -3.67 0.04 1.44
N PRO A 104 -4.60 0.78 2.07
CA PRO A 104 -5.97 0.31 2.16
C PRO A 104 -6.60 0.22 0.77
N THR A 105 -7.59 -0.66 0.64
CA THR A 105 -8.39 -0.84 -0.56
C THR A 105 -9.74 -0.15 -0.35
N TYR A 106 -10.05 0.83 -1.19
CA TYR A 106 -11.33 1.52 -1.22
C TYR A 106 -11.90 1.47 -2.64
N ALA A 107 -13.17 1.08 -2.78
CA ALA A 107 -13.82 0.89 -4.08
C ALA A 107 -13.02 -0.01 -5.04
N GLY A 108 -12.42 -1.09 -4.50
CA GLY A 108 -11.65 -2.07 -5.27
C GLY A 108 -10.29 -1.56 -5.78
N GLN A 109 -9.77 -0.46 -5.23
CA GLN A 109 -8.51 0.14 -5.67
C GLN A 109 -7.61 0.49 -4.49
N LEU A 110 -6.30 0.45 -4.73
CA LEU A 110 -5.35 1.12 -3.86
C LEU A 110 -5.54 2.64 -3.95
N THR A 111 -5.05 3.35 -2.95
CA THR A 111 -5.15 4.81 -2.90
C THR A 111 -4.33 5.46 -4.02
N LYS A 112 -4.88 6.52 -4.61
CA LYS A 112 -4.22 7.40 -5.57
C LYS A 112 -2.92 7.97 -5.03
N ALA A 113 -2.85 8.25 -3.72
CA ALA A 113 -1.61 8.75 -3.11
C ALA A 113 -0.45 7.76 -3.34
N LEU A 114 -0.68 6.47 -3.08
CA LEU A 114 0.31 5.43 -3.31
C LEU A 114 0.55 5.19 -4.81
N THR A 115 -0.50 5.00 -5.60
CA THR A 115 -0.34 4.63 -7.01
C THR A 115 0.28 5.76 -7.84
N ASN A 116 0.04 7.02 -7.51
CA ASN A 116 0.73 8.15 -8.13
C ASN A 116 2.23 8.16 -7.80
N TYR A 117 2.63 7.75 -6.60
CA TYR A 117 4.04 7.61 -6.25
C TYR A 117 4.67 6.43 -7.00
N MET A 118 3.99 5.27 -7.03
CA MET A 118 4.43 4.10 -7.80
C MET A 118 4.63 4.44 -9.28
N ALA A 119 3.70 5.18 -9.90
CA ALA A 119 3.80 5.63 -11.29
C ALA A 119 5.06 6.48 -11.58
N GLN A 120 5.63 7.14 -10.58
CA GLN A 120 6.86 7.91 -10.72
C GLN A 120 8.11 7.03 -10.60
N VAL A 121 8.10 6.01 -9.74
CA VAL A 121 9.31 5.22 -9.40
C VAL A 121 9.42 3.91 -10.17
N CYS A 122 8.31 3.23 -10.45
CA CYS A 122 8.29 1.93 -11.13
C CYS A 122 8.96 1.95 -12.51
N PRO A 123 8.78 2.97 -13.38
CA PRO A 123 9.48 3.02 -14.66
C PRO A 123 11.01 3.08 -14.54
N GLY A 124 11.53 3.68 -13.46
CA GLY A 124 12.97 3.71 -13.18
C GLY A 124 13.48 2.36 -12.67
N LEU A 125 12.69 1.72 -11.79
CA LEU A 125 12.97 0.38 -11.27
C LEU A 125 12.99 -0.70 -12.37
N ALA A 126 12.04 -0.67 -13.30
CA ALA A 126 11.96 -1.66 -14.39
C ALA A 126 13.13 -1.58 -15.39
N LYS A 127 13.83 -0.43 -15.45
CA LYS A 127 15.00 -0.24 -16.31
C LYS A 127 16.31 -0.67 -15.65
N ALA A 128 16.33 -0.77 -14.32
CA ALA A 128 17.48 -1.30 -13.61
C ALA A 128 17.59 -2.78 -13.96
N THR A 129 18.67 -3.18 -14.64
CA THR A 129 18.90 -4.54 -15.14
C THR A 129 19.22 -5.56 -14.03
N GLY A 130 18.86 -5.26 -12.79
CA GLY A 130 19.18 -6.07 -11.61
C GLY A 130 17.92 -6.69 -11.01
N GLU A 131 18.12 -7.79 -10.26
CA GLU A 131 17.07 -8.41 -9.45
C GLU A 131 16.68 -7.55 -8.22
N THR A 132 17.34 -6.42 -7.99
CA THR A 132 17.09 -5.52 -6.87
C THR A 132 16.60 -4.13 -7.33
N PRO A 133 15.71 -3.50 -6.54
CA PRO A 133 15.05 -4.01 -5.34
C PRO A 133 14.01 -5.10 -5.65
N ARG A 134 13.88 -6.06 -4.74
CA ARG A 134 12.68 -6.91 -4.68
C ARG A 134 11.49 -6.04 -4.31
N ILE A 135 10.36 -6.26 -4.97
CA ILE A 135 9.13 -5.49 -4.77
C ILE A 135 8.09 -6.35 -4.09
N VAL A 136 7.50 -5.82 -3.02
CA VAL A 136 6.34 -6.40 -2.35
C VAL A 136 5.19 -5.41 -2.37
N LEU A 137 3.99 -5.90 -2.64
CA LEU A 137 2.77 -5.12 -2.49
C LEU A 137 1.94 -5.69 -1.35
N PHE A 138 1.40 -4.82 -0.50
CA PHE A 138 0.35 -5.22 0.42
C PHE A 138 -0.89 -4.34 0.36
N ALA A 139 -2.03 -4.98 0.54
CA ALA A 139 -3.33 -4.35 0.63
C ALA A 139 -4.00 -4.69 1.97
N THR A 140 -4.86 -3.79 2.45
CA THR A 140 -5.76 -4.08 3.57
C THR A 140 -7.20 -3.75 3.17
N GLY A 141 -8.15 -4.61 3.47
CA GLY A 141 -9.55 -4.41 3.10
C GLY A 141 -10.45 -5.50 3.69
N GLY A 142 -11.76 -5.25 3.67
CA GLY A 142 -12.74 -6.19 4.23
C GLY A 142 -13.16 -7.32 3.29
N LEU A 143 -12.77 -7.26 2.01
CA LEU A 143 -13.07 -8.28 1.01
C LEU A 143 -11.82 -9.13 0.77
N GLU A 144 -11.99 -10.44 0.57
CA GLU A 144 -10.86 -11.36 0.33
C GLU A 144 -10.31 -11.29 -1.11
N GLN A 145 -11.09 -10.79 -2.07
CA GLN A 145 -10.67 -10.62 -3.46
C GLN A 145 -9.43 -9.71 -3.59
N THR A 146 -8.62 -9.90 -4.63
CA THR A 146 -7.34 -9.21 -4.82
C THR A 146 -7.27 -8.38 -6.11
N GLU A 147 -8.42 -8.06 -6.71
CA GLU A 147 -8.54 -7.33 -7.98
C GLU A 147 -7.83 -5.96 -7.97
N GLU A 148 -7.57 -5.38 -6.79
CA GLU A 148 -6.78 -4.16 -6.68
C GLU A 148 -5.36 -4.31 -7.24
N PHE A 149 -4.78 -5.52 -7.22
CA PHE A 149 -3.45 -5.80 -7.75
C PHE A 149 -3.48 -6.03 -9.25
N ASP A 150 -4.52 -6.66 -9.79
CA ASP A 150 -4.67 -6.90 -11.24
C ASP A 150 -4.66 -5.58 -12.02
N ARG A 151 -5.25 -4.53 -11.42
CA ARG A 151 -5.24 -3.16 -11.98
C ARG A 151 -3.85 -2.51 -12.05
N LEU A 152 -2.85 -3.09 -11.39
CA LEU A 152 -1.48 -2.61 -11.40
C LEU A 152 -0.58 -3.41 -12.35
N ALA A 153 -1.10 -4.43 -13.05
CA ALA A 153 -0.29 -5.33 -13.89
C ALA A 153 0.62 -4.58 -14.88
N GLU A 154 0.09 -3.58 -15.59
CA GLU A 154 0.88 -2.75 -16.51
C GLU A 154 1.99 -1.99 -15.79
N LEU A 155 1.70 -1.42 -14.62
CA LEU A 155 2.67 -0.66 -13.81
C LEU A 155 3.77 -1.55 -13.22
N LEU A 156 3.46 -2.82 -12.96
CA LEU A 156 4.36 -3.80 -12.38
C LEU A 156 5.18 -4.58 -13.42
N THR A 157 4.90 -4.38 -14.71
CA THR A 157 5.58 -5.10 -15.79
C THR A 157 7.09 -4.79 -15.78
N GLY A 158 7.91 -5.85 -15.76
CA GLY A 158 9.37 -5.73 -15.72
C GLY A 158 9.95 -5.46 -14.33
N LEU A 159 9.14 -5.40 -13.27
CA LEU A 159 9.62 -5.31 -11.90
C LEU A 159 9.84 -6.70 -11.29
N ASN A 160 10.80 -6.83 -10.39
CA ASN A 160 10.97 -8.03 -9.56
C ASN A 160 9.93 -8.07 -8.42
N VAL A 161 8.67 -8.32 -8.76
CA VAL A 161 7.59 -8.48 -7.76
C VAL A 161 7.66 -9.87 -7.17
N VAL A 162 8.14 -9.99 -5.93
CA VAL A 162 8.31 -11.27 -5.24
C VAL A 162 7.08 -11.67 -4.42
N LYS A 163 6.25 -10.70 -4.02
CA LYS A 163 5.03 -10.98 -3.24
C LYS A 163 3.95 -9.92 -3.44
N MET A 164 2.70 -10.38 -3.52
CA MET A 164 1.51 -9.53 -3.38
C MET A 164 0.62 -10.16 -2.29
N VAL A 165 0.28 -9.39 -1.26
CA VAL A 165 -0.43 -9.92 -0.09
C VAL A 165 -1.60 -9.04 0.31
N LYS A 166 -2.74 -9.68 0.62
CA LYS A 166 -3.87 -9.01 1.24
C LYS A 166 -3.95 -9.39 2.71
N PHE A 167 -3.86 -8.40 3.60
CA PHE A 167 -4.06 -8.61 5.01
C PHE A 167 -5.54 -8.48 5.37
N SER A 168 -6.16 -9.61 5.67
CA SER A 168 -7.47 -9.73 6.31
C SER A 168 -7.31 -10.33 7.72
N PRO A 169 -8.36 -10.36 8.57
CA PRO A 169 -8.28 -11.00 9.88
C PRO A 169 -7.90 -12.49 9.85
N LYS A 170 -8.16 -13.18 8.73
CA LYS A 170 -7.79 -14.58 8.50
C LYS A 170 -6.52 -14.74 7.66
N GLY A 171 -5.94 -13.62 7.21
CA GLY A 171 -4.77 -13.60 6.34
C GLY A 171 -3.45 -13.83 7.10
N PRO A 172 -2.33 -13.82 6.37
CA PRO A 172 -1.01 -14.02 6.95
C PRO A 172 -0.67 -12.94 7.98
N ASN A 173 0.15 -13.30 8.96
CA ASN A 173 0.68 -12.34 9.91
C ASN A 173 1.74 -11.45 9.23
N ALA A 174 1.58 -10.14 9.36
CA ALA A 174 2.50 -9.16 8.76
C ALA A 174 3.92 -9.25 9.34
N TYR A 175 4.06 -9.57 10.63
CA TYR A 175 5.37 -9.76 11.25
C TYR A 175 6.10 -10.98 10.69
N ASP A 176 5.40 -12.13 10.60
CA ASP A 176 5.98 -13.37 10.10
C ASP A 176 6.37 -13.24 8.62
N LEU A 177 5.57 -12.53 7.82
CA LEU A 177 5.94 -12.21 6.44
C LEU A 177 7.20 -11.32 6.39
N GLY A 178 7.34 -10.37 7.31
CA GLY A 178 8.56 -9.56 7.41
C GLY A 178 9.80 -10.40 7.74
N LEU A 179 9.67 -11.42 8.58
CA LEU A 179 10.75 -12.38 8.85
C LEU A 179 11.07 -13.26 7.64
N GLU A 180 10.05 -13.77 6.95
CA GLU A 180 10.19 -14.57 5.72
C GLU A 180 10.98 -13.79 4.66
N LEU A 181 10.53 -12.57 4.35
CA LEU A 181 11.18 -11.70 3.36
C LEU A 181 12.62 -11.33 3.72
N ALA A 182 12.97 -11.38 5.01
CA ALA A 182 14.32 -11.14 5.45
C ALA A 182 15.26 -12.33 5.25
N GLN A 183 14.76 -13.54 5.07
CA GLN A 183 15.58 -14.75 4.89
C GLN A 183 15.92 -15.03 3.43
N GLU A 184 15.07 -14.57 2.52
CA GLU A 184 15.31 -14.55 1.08
C GLU A 184 16.33 -13.47 0.69
#